data_AF-A0A9N9WK71-F1
#
_entry.id   AF-A0A9N9WK71-F1
#
_cell.length_a   1.000
_cell.length_b   1.000
_cell.length_c   1.000
_cell.angle_alpha   90.00
_cell.angle_beta   90.00
_cell.angle_gamma   90.00
#
_symmetry.space_group_name_H-M   'P 1'
#
loop_
_entity.id
_entity.type
_entity.pdbx_description
1 polymer ?
#
loop_
_entity_poly.entity_id
_entity_poly.type
_entity_poly.pdbx_seq_one_letter_code
_entity_poly.pdbx_strand_id
1 'polypeptide(L)'
;MCNRENQCDAGLICEEVVPGEMRICRAPTSGHKQYNEDCNSSSECDITRGLCCIVQRRHRQKPRKSCGYFKEPLVCIGPVATDQIREFVQHTAGEKRIGVYRLH
;
A
#
# COMPACT_ATOMS: atom_id res chain seq x y z
N MET A 1 -12.71 -9.51 17.73
CA MET A 1 -12.34 -10.57 16.75
C MET A 1 -13.53 -10.79 15.84
N CYS A 2 -13.31 -11.03 14.55
CA CYS A 2 -14.39 -11.18 13.57
C CYS A 2 -14.06 -12.29 12.58
N ASN A 3 -15.09 -12.94 12.03
CA ASN A 3 -14.91 -13.92 10.95
C ASN A 3 -15.55 -13.46 9.63
N ARG A 4 -16.41 -12.44 9.69
CA ARG A 4 -17.14 -11.83 8.57
C ARG A 4 -17.36 -10.35 8.89
N GLU A 5 -17.54 -9.53 7.86
CA GLU A 5 -17.75 -8.07 8.02
C GLU A 5 -19.00 -7.73 8.85
N ASN A 6 -20.05 -8.55 8.79
CA ASN A 6 -21.28 -8.35 9.55
C ASN A 6 -21.14 -8.53 11.08
N GLN A 7 -19.96 -8.93 11.56
CA GLN A 7 -19.62 -8.99 12.99
C GLN A 7 -18.98 -7.69 13.49
N CYS A 8 -18.77 -6.73 12.61
CA CYS A 8 -18.18 -5.45 12.92
C CYS A 8 -19.26 -4.36 12.93
N ASP A 9 -19.09 -3.35 13.78
CA ASP A 9 -20.00 -2.20 13.83
C ASP A 9 -20.06 -1.49 12.48
N ALA A 10 -21.15 -0.73 12.25
CA ALA A 10 -21.36 -0.02 11.00
C ALA A 10 -20.13 0.85 10.63
N GLY A 11 -19.58 0.61 9.44
CA GLY A 11 -18.39 1.30 8.97
C GLY A 11 -17.07 0.70 9.45
N LEU A 12 -17.06 -0.55 9.93
CA LEU A 12 -15.85 -1.34 10.17
C LEU A 12 -15.80 -2.55 9.22
N ILE A 13 -14.60 -2.94 8.80
CA ILE A 13 -14.33 -4.13 7.99
C ILE A 13 -13.62 -5.20 8.82
N CYS A 14 -13.84 -6.47 8.47
CA CYS A 14 -13.15 -7.57 9.13
C CYS A 14 -11.81 -7.85 8.44
N GLU A 15 -10.72 -7.36 9.02
CA GLU A 15 -9.36 -7.45 8.46
C GLU A 15 -8.57 -8.61 9.09
N GLU A 16 -7.86 -9.36 8.26
CA GLU A 16 -6.95 -10.44 8.69
C GLU A 16 -5.57 -9.87 9.02
N VAL A 17 -5.18 -9.90 10.30
CA VAL A 17 -3.92 -9.33 10.80
C VAL A 17 -2.82 -10.39 10.83
N VAL A 18 -3.20 -11.65 11.11
CA VAL A 18 -2.32 -12.80 11.04
C VAL A 18 -3.02 -13.87 10.20
N PRO A 19 -2.40 -14.34 9.10
CA PRO A 19 -3.00 -15.33 8.20
C PRO A 19 -3.48 -16.56 8.97
N GLY A 20 -4.78 -16.85 8.90
CA GLY A 20 -5.40 -18.02 9.52
C GLY A 20 -5.52 -18.01 11.05
N GLU A 21 -4.93 -17.04 11.75
CA GLU A 21 -4.91 -17.02 13.22
C GLU A 21 -5.73 -15.88 13.82
N MET A 22 -5.75 -14.70 13.19
CA MET A 22 -6.32 -13.52 13.84
C MET A 22 -6.94 -12.53 12.86
N ARG A 23 -8.24 -12.31 13.05
CA ARG A 23 -9.06 -11.33 12.32
C ARG A 23 -9.72 -10.35 13.29
N ILE A 24 -9.65 -9.05 12.98
CA ILE A 24 -10.18 -7.98 13.83
C ILE A 24 -11.02 -6.99 13.02
N CYS A 25 -12.01 -6.39 13.70
CA CYS A 25 -12.77 -5.29 13.13
C CYS A 25 -11.91 -4.03 13.14
N ARG A 26 -11.67 -3.46 11.97
CA ARG A 26 -10.94 -2.21 11.81
C ARG A 26 -11.74 -1.26 10.95
N ALA A 27 -11.56 0.04 11.17
CA ALA A 27 -12.11 1.01 10.24
C ALA A 27 -11.55 0.71 8.83
N PRO A 28 -12.37 0.74 7.77
CA PRO A 28 -11.87 0.75 6.41
C PRO A 28 -10.88 1.91 6.34
N THR A 29 -9.67 1.65 5.90
CA THR A 29 -8.55 2.59 5.95
C THR A 29 -8.97 3.92 5.32
N SER A 30 -9.37 4.85 6.18
CA SER A 30 -9.92 6.15 5.80
C SER A 30 -8.75 7.07 5.49
N GLY A 31 -8.46 7.21 4.21
CA GLY A 31 -7.34 8.00 3.70
C GLY A 31 -6.17 7.10 3.36
N HIS A 32 -6.12 6.66 2.12
CA HIS A 32 -4.91 6.06 1.58
C HIS A 32 -3.74 7.04 1.76
N LYS A 33 -2.66 6.55 2.37
CA LYS A 33 -1.45 7.31 2.60
C LYS A 33 -0.83 7.77 1.28
N GLN A 34 -0.37 9.01 1.29
CA GLN A 34 0.27 9.68 0.17
C GLN A 34 1.76 9.32 0.09
N TYR A 35 2.40 9.78 -0.98
CA TYR A 35 3.82 9.55 -1.22
C TYR A 35 4.70 10.02 -0.04
N ASN A 36 5.69 9.20 0.31
CA ASN A 36 6.61 9.35 1.45
C ASN A 36 6.00 9.28 2.85
N GLU A 37 4.71 9.01 3.00
CA GLU A 37 4.15 8.74 4.32
C GLU A 37 4.57 7.37 4.83
N ASP A 38 4.82 7.26 6.14
CA ASP A 38 5.23 6.01 6.78
C ASP A 38 4.09 4.98 6.73
N CYS A 39 4.41 3.74 6.33
CA CYS A 39 3.47 2.64 6.14
C CYS A 39 4.04 1.33 6.70
N ASN A 40 3.18 0.38 7.08
CA ASN A 40 3.61 -0.98 7.38
C ASN A 40 3.24 -1.98 6.28
N SER A 41 2.13 -1.75 5.59
CA SER A 41 1.60 -2.58 4.50
C SER A 41 1.16 -1.73 3.32
N SER A 42 1.16 -2.31 2.11
CA SER A 42 0.71 -1.65 0.88
C SER A 42 -0.79 -1.31 0.87
N SER A 43 -1.60 -2.00 1.69
CA SER A 43 -3.02 -1.66 1.90
C SER A 43 -3.23 -0.28 2.52
N GLU A 44 -2.19 0.29 3.13
CA GLU A 44 -2.24 1.63 3.72
C GLU A 44 -1.98 2.74 2.68
N CYS A 45 -1.41 2.42 1.51
CA CYS A 45 -1.02 3.39 0.49
C CYS A 45 -2.09 3.57 -0.60
N ASP A 46 -2.04 4.68 -1.33
CA ASP A 46 -2.98 4.96 -2.42
C ASP A 46 -2.64 4.20 -3.70
N ILE A 47 -3.15 2.97 -3.79
CA ILE A 47 -2.96 2.10 -4.96
C ILE A 47 -3.58 2.70 -6.23
N THR A 48 -4.60 3.55 -6.11
CA THR A 48 -5.25 4.20 -7.27
C THR A 48 -4.33 5.21 -7.96
N ARG A 49 -3.35 5.73 -7.21
CA ARG A 49 -2.24 6.58 -7.68
C ARG A 49 -0.98 5.80 -7.98
N GLY A 50 -1.05 4.47 -7.97
CA GLY A 50 0.08 3.58 -8.16
C GLY A 50 1.09 3.62 -7.01
N LEU A 51 0.64 3.83 -5.77
CA LEU A 51 1.50 3.76 -4.59
C LEU A 51 1.41 2.40 -3.90
N CYS A 52 2.54 1.92 -3.39
CA CYS A 52 2.62 0.76 -2.51
C CYS A 52 3.65 1.02 -1.39
N CYS A 53 3.62 0.21 -0.34
CA CYS A 53 4.54 0.38 0.78
C CYS A 53 5.92 -0.21 0.43
N ILE A 54 7.00 0.58 0.47
CA ILE A 54 8.34 0.12 0.08
C ILE A 54 9.38 0.43 1.16
N VAL A 55 10.46 -0.36 1.22
CA VAL A 55 11.62 -0.07 2.08
C VAL A 55 12.54 0.92 1.37
N GLN A 56 12.58 2.17 1.83
CA GLN A 56 13.53 3.18 1.37
C GLN A 56 14.87 3.00 2.08
N ARG A 57 15.90 2.63 1.32
CA ARG A 57 17.30 2.59 1.78
C ARG A 57 18.04 3.80 1.21
N ARG A 58 18.48 4.71 2.08
CA ARG A 58 19.35 5.82 1.71
C ARG A 58 20.72 5.66 2.37
N HIS A 59 21.75 6.14 1.70
CA HIS A 59 23.12 6.09 2.23
C HIS A 59 23.18 6.77 3.60
N ARG A 60 23.73 6.06 4.60
CA ARG A 60 23.89 6.51 5.99
C ARG A 60 22.60 6.88 6.74
N GLN A 61 21.43 6.50 6.22
CA GLN A 61 20.16 6.67 6.94
C GLN A 61 19.58 5.30 7.32
N LYS A 62 18.88 5.25 8.45
CA LYS A 62 18.15 4.05 8.87
C LYS A 62 17.11 3.72 7.79
N PRO A 63 17.02 2.46 7.33
CA PRO A 63 15.95 2.05 6.43
C PRO A 63 14.58 2.37 7.04
N ARG A 64 13.70 2.95 6.24
CA ARG A 64 12.32 3.25 6.62
C ARG A 64 11.34 2.65 5.62
N LYS A 65 10.11 2.42 6.06
CA LYS A 65 9.02 1.94 5.21
C LYS A 65 8.10 3.12 4.93
N SER A 66 7.89 3.44 3.66
CA SER A 66 7.03 4.57 3.27
C SER A 66 6.34 4.30 1.95
N CYS A 67 5.19 4.92 1.71
CA CYS A 67 4.49 4.81 0.44
C CYS A 67 5.34 5.39 -0.69
N GLY A 68 5.56 4.59 -1.73
CA GLY A 68 6.32 4.95 -2.91
C GLY A 68 5.61 4.44 -4.16
N TYR A 69 6.00 4.96 -5.32
CA TYR A 69 5.44 4.47 -6.56
C TYR A 69 5.77 3.00 -6.76
N PHE A 70 4.74 2.26 -7.17
CA PHE A 70 4.87 0.90 -7.65
C PHE A 70 5.99 0.86 -8.68
N LYS A 71 6.92 -0.08 -8.53
CA LYS A 71 8.08 -0.34 -9.41
C LYS A 71 8.14 -1.78 -9.87
N GLU A 72 8.04 -2.68 -8.93
CA GLU A 72 7.97 -4.10 -9.19
C GLU A 72 7.11 -4.70 -8.09
N PRO A 73 6.29 -5.73 -8.37
CA PRO A 73 5.46 -6.38 -7.37
C PRO A 73 6.28 -6.83 -6.14
N LEU A 74 7.51 -7.30 -6.37
CA LEU A 74 8.42 -7.81 -5.33
C LEU A 74 8.97 -6.72 -4.40
N VAL A 75 8.86 -5.44 -4.78
CA VAL A 75 9.36 -4.31 -3.98
C VAL A 75 8.34 -3.86 -2.94
N CYS A 76 7.06 -4.16 -3.18
CA CYS A 76 5.97 -3.77 -2.32
C CYS A 76 5.82 -4.71 -1.11
N ILE A 77 5.49 -4.15 0.05
CA ILE A 77 5.30 -4.88 1.29
C ILE A 77 3.84 -5.30 1.40
N GLY A 78 3.60 -6.61 1.46
CA GLY A 78 2.24 -7.17 1.54
C GLY A 78 1.55 -7.28 0.17
N PRO A 79 0.30 -7.76 0.15
CA PRO A 79 -0.45 -7.92 -1.09
C PRO A 79 -0.69 -6.56 -1.75
N VAL A 80 -0.50 -6.53 -3.07
CA VAL A 80 -0.82 -5.37 -3.91
C VAL A 80 -1.74 -5.83 -5.02
N ALA A 81 -2.88 -5.17 -5.18
CA ALA A 81 -3.78 -5.41 -6.30
C ALA A 81 -3.16 -4.84 -7.59
N THR A 82 -2.20 -5.58 -8.16
CA THR A 82 -1.44 -5.17 -9.37
C THR A 82 -2.32 -4.90 -10.59
N ASP A 83 -3.50 -5.53 -10.63
CA ASP A 83 -4.57 -5.33 -11.60
C ASP A 83 -5.24 -3.94 -11.49
N GLN A 84 -5.19 -3.33 -10.30
CA GLN A 84 -5.80 -2.02 -10.02
C GLN A 84 -4.79 -0.86 -10.16
N ILE A 85 -3.52 -1.18 -10.40
CA ILE A 85 -2.47 -0.18 -10.64
C ILE A 85 -2.62 0.32 -12.06
N ARG A 86 -3.29 1.46 -12.19
CA ARG A 86 -3.43 2.19 -13.46
C ARG A 86 -2.05 2.56 -14.00
N GLU A 87 -1.76 2.24 -15.28
CA GLU A 87 -0.55 2.66 -16.03
C GLU A 87 -0.46 4.19 -16.27
N PHE A 88 -1.11 5.00 -15.45
CA PHE A 88 -1.18 6.44 -15.66
C PHE A 88 0.03 7.10 -15.01
N VAL A 89 1.04 7.39 -15.85
CA VAL A 89 2.16 8.27 -15.53
C VAL A 89 1.62 9.68 -15.26
N GLN A 90 1.32 10.01 -14.02
CA GLN A 90 1.03 11.39 -13.62
C GLN A 90 2.35 12.14 -13.39
N HIS A 91 2.61 13.13 -14.24
CA HIS A 91 3.70 14.08 -14.09
C HIS A 91 3.34 15.11 -13.01
N THR A 92 3.89 14.99 -11.80
CA THR A 92 3.80 16.04 -10.78
C THR A 92 5.15 16.73 -10.59
N ALA A 93 5.08 18.04 -10.35
CA ALA A 93 6.19 18.98 -10.35
C ALA A 93 7.29 18.60 -9.35
N GLY A 94 8.37 17.98 -9.84
CA GLY A 94 9.57 17.62 -9.06
C GLY A 94 9.81 16.12 -8.83
N GLU A 95 8.90 15.25 -9.28
CA GLU A 95 9.05 13.79 -9.15
C GLU A 95 10.05 13.25 -10.20
N LYS A 96 11.07 12.51 -9.75
CA LYS A 96 12.10 11.93 -10.65
C LYS A 96 11.41 10.95 -11.61
N ARG A 97 11.60 11.14 -12.93
CA ARG A 97 11.00 10.35 -14.02
C ARG A 97 10.82 8.87 -13.68
N ILE A 98 9.58 8.41 -13.63
CA ILE A 98 9.23 7.00 -13.51
C ILE A 98 9.23 6.45 -14.95
N GLY A 99 10.12 5.49 -15.23
CA GLY A 99 10.16 4.80 -16.52
C GLY A 99 8.93 3.90 -16.69
N VAL A 100 8.56 3.62 -17.93
CA VAL A 100 7.42 2.77 -18.29
C VAL A 100 7.57 1.39 -17.64
N TYR A 101 6.54 0.91 -16.92
CA TYR A 101 6.45 -0.49 -16.52
C TYR A 101 6.34 -1.35 -17.77
N ARG A 102 7.36 -2.16 -18.04
CA ARG A 102 7.24 -3.27 -18.99
C ARG A 102 6.97 -4.52 -18.19
N LEU A 103 5.73 -5.00 -18.23
CA LEU A 103 5.46 -6.41 -17.95
C LEU A 103 6.21 -7.25 -18.99
N HIS A 104 7.08 -8.14 -18.52
CA HIS A 104 7.68 -9.21 -19.31
C HIS A 104 7.12 -10.55 -18.85
#